data_AF-A0A0D6NHA1-F1
#
_entry.id   AF-A0A0D6NHA1-F1
#
_cell.length_a   1.000
_cell.length_b   1.000
_cell.length_c   1.000
_cell.angle_alpha   90.00
_cell.angle_beta   90.00
_cell.angle_gamma   90.00
#
_symmetry.space_group_name_H-M   'P 1'
#
loop_
_entity.id
_entity.type
_entity.pdbx_description
1 polymer ?
#
loop_
_entity_poly.entity_id
_entity_poly.type
_entity_poly.pdbx_seq_one_letter_code
_entity_poly.pdbx_strand_id
1 'polypeptide(L)'
;MFGTAMLGQEVRYKNGQGQSMTLEFTEEEIQRYSRHILLPEVGGTGQAALRAASVLVVGAGGLGSPVALYLAAAGIGRIGIVDDDVVELSNLQRQIVHETSTVGARKVDSAKARLLALNPAITVEAWPLRLNAQTIESLVSRYDLVCDGCDNFSTRYLVNAACVRARKTLVSAAAQRFGGQLSTFKPWQSGPCYHCLYPEADGEADGLSCSDAGIFGAVTGVMGTLQATEVLKEVLGLGTSLAGRLMMWDALSSRFTTIALRPDPACPVCQAKQGAPA
;
A
#
# COMPACT_ATOMS: atom_id res chain seq x y z
N MET A 1 -2.79 37.12 5.84
CA MET A 1 -1.64 37.92 5.36
C MET A 1 -0.34 37.28 5.89
N PHE A 2 -0.03 36.05 5.46
CA PHE A 2 1.17 35.30 5.88
C PHE A 2 1.72 34.46 4.71
N GLY A 3 1.68 35.03 3.49
CA GLY A 3 2.01 34.33 2.24
C GLY A 3 3.46 34.50 1.77
N THR A 4 4.32 35.18 2.53
CA THR A 4 5.61 35.65 1.98
C THR A 4 6.85 35.13 2.69
N ALA A 5 6.72 34.36 3.78
CA ALA A 5 7.88 33.92 4.58
C ALA A 5 8.47 32.54 4.20
N MET A 6 7.84 31.81 3.26
CA MET A 6 8.31 30.49 2.79
C MET A 6 8.67 30.47 1.29
N LEU A 7 8.64 31.61 0.62
CA LEU A 7 9.07 31.72 -0.77
C LEU A 7 10.61 31.76 -0.81
N GLY A 8 11.22 30.71 -1.36
CA GLY A 8 12.65 30.68 -1.67
C GLY A 8 13.61 30.33 -0.52
N GLN A 9 13.14 29.69 0.57
CA GLN A 9 14.07 29.19 1.57
C GLN A 9 14.71 27.87 1.12
N GLU A 10 16.02 27.90 0.84
CA GLU A 10 16.86 26.70 0.80
C GLU A 10 16.82 26.00 2.17
N VAL A 11 15.87 25.08 2.38
CA VAL A 11 15.94 24.19 3.54
C VAL A 11 16.99 23.14 3.22
N ARG A 12 18.22 23.36 3.72
CA ARG A 12 19.33 22.42 3.58
C ARG A 12 19.13 21.23 4.51
N TYR A 13 18.75 20.09 3.96
CA TYR A 13 18.60 18.83 4.67
C TYR A 13 19.87 17.98 4.56
N LYS A 14 20.39 17.42 5.66
CA LYS A 14 21.45 16.40 5.62
C LYS A 14 20.82 15.00 5.72
N ASN A 15 20.98 14.17 4.68
CA ASN A 15 20.55 12.77 4.75
C ASN A 15 21.38 11.96 5.77
N GLY A 16 21.02 10.70 6.00
CA GLY A 16 21.77 9.76 6.87
C GLY A 16 23.22 9.48 6.44
N GLN A 17 23.67 10.06 5.32
CA GLN A 17 25.05 10.06 4.82
C GLN A 17 25.70 11.46 4.81
N GLY A 18 25.03 12.48 5.37
CA GLY A 18 25.56 13.84 5.53
C GLY A 18 25.45 14.76 4.30
N GLN A 19 24.77 14.36 3.22
CA GLN A 19 24.62 15.18 2.00
C GLN A 19 23.51 16.23 2.14
N SER A 20 23.83 17.48 1.81
CA SER A 20 22.89 18.61 1.75
C SER A 20 22.00 18.51 0.50
N MET A 21 20.71 18.21 0.66
CA MET A 21 19.71 18.33 -0.39
C MET A 21 18.91 19.63 -0.21
N THR A 22 18.69 20.35 -1.31
CA THR A 22 17.75 21.47 -1.39
C THR A 22 16.33 20.90 -1.57
N LEU A 23 15.45 21.21 -0.61
CA LEU A 23 14.04 20.84 -0.68
C LEU A 23 13.27 21.85 -1.53
N GLU A 24 13.38 21.75 -2.85
CA GLU A 24 12.65 22.63 -3.78
C GLU A 24 11.25 22.07 -4.09
N PHE A 25 10.25 22.68 -3.46
CA PHE A 25 8.85 22.53 -3.83
C PHE A 25 8.41 23.70 -4.71
N THR A 26 7.56 23.44 -5.70
CA THR A 26 6.87 24.51 -6.42
C THR A 26 5.83 25.16 -5.51
N GLU A 27 5.37 26.37 -5.85
CA GLU A 27 4.28 27.04 -5.11
C GLU A 27 3.00 26.19 -5.10
N GLU A 28 2.70 25.51 -6.20
CA GLU A 28 1.57 24.58 -6.30
C GLU A 28 1.72 23.38 -5.36
N GLU A 29 2.94 22.81 -5.25
CA GLU A 29 3.21 21.72 -4.31
C GLU A 29 3.09 22.18 -2.86
N ILE A 30 3.61 23.37 -2.52
CA ILE A 30 3.46 23.95 -1.17
C ILE A 30 1.98 24.14 -0.83
N GLN A 31 1.20 24.70 -1.77
CA GLN A 31 -0.23 24.92 -1.56
C GLN A 31 -0.97 23.59 -1.37
N ARG A 32 -0.72 22.62 -2.26
CA ARG A 32 -1.35 21.29 -2.26
C ARG A 32 -1.05 20.52 -0.98
N TYR A 33 0.20 20.48 -0.55
CA TYR A 33 0.65 19.69 0.60
C TYR A 33 0.73 20.50 1.90
N SER A 34 0.24 21.73 1.91
CA SER A 34 0.31 22.65 3.06
C SER A 34 -0.16 22.00 4.37
N ARG A 35 -1.20 21.17 4.34
CA ARG A 35 -1.72 20.48 5.53
C ARG A 35 -0.79 19.41 6.09
N HIS A 36 0.01 18.76 5.25
CA HIS A 36 1.07 17.85 5.70
C HIS A 36 2.29 18.64 6.19
N ILE A 37 2.73 19.66 5.44
CA ILE A 37 3.90 20.47 5.78
C ILE A 37 3.75 21.16 7.14
N LEU A 38 2.52 21.52 7.53
CA LEU A 38 2.24 22.13 8.83
C LEU A 38 2.31 21.15 10.02
N LEU A 39 2.29 19.84 9.79
CA LEU A 39 2.41 18.85 10.87
C LEU A 39 3.87 18.78 11.33
N PRO A 40 4.18 18.99 12.62
CA PRO A 40 5.56 18.93 13.13
C PRO A 40 6.28 17.62 12.83
N GLU A 41 5.56 16.50 12.84
CA GLU A 41 6.09 15.17 12.57
C GLU A 41 6.39 14.93 11.09
N VAL A 42 5.77 15.71 10.19
CA VAL A 42 5.95 15.57 8.74
C VAL A 42 6.87 16.67 8.22
N GLY A 43 6.45 17.93 8.32
CA GLY A 43 7.21 19.07 7.81
C GLY A 43 7.50 19.01 6.31
N GLY A 44 8.36 19.92 5.84
CA GLY A 44 8.85 19.89 4.46
C GLY A 44 9.71 18.66 4.16
N THR A 45 10.47 18.18 5.16
CA THR A 45 11.33 17.00 5.04
C THR A 45 10.54 15.72 4.82
N GLY A 46 9.45 15.52 5.58
CA GLY A 46 8.56 14.38 5.41
C GLY A 46 7.81 14.44 4.08
N GLN A 47 7.34 15.63 3.68
CA GLN A 47 6.69 15.76 2.38
C GLN A 47 7.65 15.46 1.21
N ALA A 48 8.94 15.79 1.35
CA ALA A 48 9.95 15.46 0.35
C ALA A 48 10.27 13.95 0.34
N ALA A 49 10.25 13.30 1.51
CA ALA A 49 10.36 11.85 1.60
C ALA A 49 9.18 11.14 0.90
N LEU A 50 7.94 11.64 1.06
CA LEU A 50 6.78 11.14 0.31
C LEU A 50 6.99 11.31 -1.21
N ARG A 51 7.43 12.49 -1.65
CA ARG A 51 7.71 12.77 -3.07
C ARG A 51 8.84 11.88 -3.63
N ALA A 52 9.82 11.49 -2.82
CA ALA A 52 10.90 10.60 -3.24
C ALA A 52 10.49 9.12 -3.25
N ALA A 53 9.46 8.75 -2.49
CA ALA A 53 9.05 7.36 -2.31
C ALA A 53 8.28 6.80 -3.50
N SER A 54 8.39 5.48 -3.65
CA SER A 54 7.67 4.69 -4.64
C SER A 54 6.90 3.53 -4.01
N VAL A 55 5.63 3.37 -4.39
CA VAL A 55 4.75 2.34 -3.82
C VAL A 55 4.09 1.52 -4.92
N LEU A 56 4.12 0.20 -4.79
CA LEU A 56 3.34 -0.72 -5.63
C LEU A 56 2.02 -1.05 -4.94
N VAL A 57 0.90 -0.79 -5.60
CA VAL A 57 -0.45 -1.18 -5.16
C VAL A 57 -0.89 -2.41 -5.95
N VAL A 58 -1.02 -3.53 -5.26
CA VAL A 58 -1.42 -4.82 -5.82
C VAL A 58 -2.93 -5.01 -5.65
N GLY A 59 -3.64 -4.93 -6.77
CA GLY A 59 -5.10 -4.85 -6.86
C GLY A 59 -5.60 -3.41 -6.87
N ALA A 60 -6.45 -3.08 -7.85
CA ALA A 60 -7.17 -1.80 -7.98
C ALA A 60 -8.63 -1.91 -7.49
N GLY A 61 -8.94 -2.94 -6.69
CA GLY A 61 -10.27 -3.23 -6.17
C GLY A 61 -10.70 -2.35 -4.98
N GLY A 62 -11.54 -2.92 -4.09
CA GLY A 62 -12.15 -2.16 -2.99
C GLY A 62 -11.14 -1.66 -1.94
N LEU A 63 -10.09 -2.44 -1.68
CA LEU A 63 -8.99 -2.04 -0.78
C LEU A 63 -7.99 -1.14 -1.51
N GLY A 64 -7.59 -1.50 -2.73
CA GLY A 64 -6.63 -0.75 -3.53
C GLY A 64 -7.10 0.65 -3.92
N SER A 65 -8.40 0.84 -4.13
CA SER A 65 -9.01 2.12 -4.47
C SER A 65 -8.67 3.25 -3.48
N PRO A 66 -9.07 3.17 -2.19
CA PRO A 66 -8.70 4.19 -1.20
C PRO A 66 -7.20 4.28 -0.98
N VAL A 67 -6.44 3.18 -1.04
CA VAL A 67 -4.97 3.21 -0.94
C VAL A 67 -4.39 4.12 -2.02
N ALA A 68 -4.68 3.83 -3.28
CA ALA A 68 -4.17 4.58 -4.42
C ALA A 68 -4.56 6.06 -4.34
N LEU A 69 -5.81 6.37 -4.00
CA LEU A 69 -6.31 7.74 -3.87
C LEU A 69 -5.58 8.53 -2.77
N TYR A 70 -5.43 7.96 -1.57
CA TYR A 70 -4.78 8.66 -0.47
C TYR A 70 -3.26 8.78 -0.66
N LEU A 71 -2.59 7.78 -1.26
CA LEU A 71 -1.17 7.88 -1.60
C LEU A 71 -0.93 8.95 -2.68
N ALA A 72 -1.79 9.02 -3.69
CA ALA A 72 -1.72 10.07 -4.71
C ALA A 72 -1.96 11.46 -4.10
N ALA A 73 -2.99 11.61 -3.25
CA ALA A 73 -3.28 12.87 -2.56
C ALA A 73 -2.14 13.31 -1.63
N ALA A 74 -1.51 12.35 -0.94
CA ALA A 74 -0.38 12.59 -0.04
C ALA A 74 0.91 12.97 -0.77
N GLY A 75 0.97 12.77 -2.09
CA GLY A 75 2.13 13.11 -2.90
C GLY A 75 3.22 12.04 -2.90
N ILE A 76 2.86 10.76 -2.80
CA ILE A 76 3.80 9.68 -3.14
C ILE A 76 4.26 9.88 -4.59
N GLY A 77 5.56 10.06 -4.80
CA GLY A 77 6.09 10.49 -6.10
C GLY A 77 5.87 9.51 -7.22
N ARG A 78 5.91 8.20 -6.92
CA ARG A 78 5.70 7.15 -7.92
C ARG A 78 4.79 6.03 -7.41
N ILE A 79 3.68 5.81 -8.07
CA ILE A 79 2.71 4.77 -7.72
C ILE A 79 2.60 3.77 -8.87
N GLY A 80 2.90 2.51 -8.61
CA GLY A 80 2.57 1.40 -9.49
C GLY A 80 1.22 0.81 -9.14
N ILE A 81 0.39 0.49 -10.13
CA ILE A 81 -0.88 -0.20 -9.92
C ILE A 81 -0.85 -1.47 -10.78
N VAL A 82 -1.03 -2.63 -10.16
CA VAL A 82 -1.11 -3.92 -10.87
C VAL A 82 -2.45 -4.59 -10.63
N ASP A 83 -3.14 -4.89 -11.72
CA ASP A 83 -4.45 -5.54 -11.76
C ASP A 83 -4.71 -6.02 -13.21
N ASP A 84 -5.25 -7.22 -13.39
CA ASP A 84 -5.57 -7.79 -14.70
C ASP A 84 -7.04 -7.63 -15.12
N ASP A 85 -7.90 -7.11 -14.23
CA ASP A 85 -9.32 -7.01 -14.50
C ASP A 85 -9.70 -5.73 -15.27
N VAL A 86 -10.96 -5.74 -15.71
CA VAL A 86 -11.70 -4.57 -16.20
C VAL A 86 -12.69 -4.08 -15.15
N VAL A 87 -13.10 -2.82 -15.26
CA VAL A 87 -14.12 -2.22 -14.39
C VAL A 87 -15.48 -2.81 -14.73
N GLU A 88 -16.18 -3.35 -13.74
CA GLU A 88 -17.56 -3.80 -13.87
C GLU A 88 -18.54 -2.94 -13.08
N LEU A 89 -19.82 -2.89 -13.48
CA LEU A 89 -20.86 -2.17 -12.73
C LEU A 89 -20.98 -2.66 -11.28
N SER A 90 -20.87 -3.98 -11.07
CA SER A 90 -20.91 -4.65 -9.76
C SER A 90 -19.80 -4.18 -8.80
N ASN A 91 -18.73 -3.60 -9.34
CA ASN A 91 -17.57 -3.15 -8.59
C ASN A 91 -17.80 -1.79 -7.92
N LEU A 92 -18.65 -0.94 -8.53
CA LEU A 92 -18.76 0.48 -8.20
C LEU A 92 -19.36 0.76 -6.80
N GLN A 93 -19.97 -0.24 -6.16
CA GLN A 93 -20.42 -0.11 -4.77
C GLN A 93 -19.26 0.02 -3.76
N ARG A 94 -18.02 -0.34 -4.16
CA ARG A 94 -16.85 -0.32 -3.27
C ARG A 94 -15.53 0.14 -3.91
N GLN A 95 -15.40 0.09 -5.24
CA GLN A 95 -14.15 0.43 -5.94
C GLN A 95 -14.15 1.89 -6.36
N ILE A 96 -14.02 2.78 -5.36
CA ILE A 96 -14.25 4.23 -5.50
C ILE A 96 -13.21 4.98 -6.35
N VAL A 97 -12.14 4.32 -6.80
CA VAL A 97 -11.21 4.89 -7.78
C VAL A 97 -11.78 4.87 -9.20
N HIS A 98 -12.81 4.04 -9.43
CA HIS A 98 -13.50 3.91 -10.70
C HIS A 98 -14.84 4.65 -10.69
N GLU A 99 -15.37 4.88 -11.89
CA GLU A 99 -16.65 5.56 -12.11
C GLU A 99 -17.45 4.87 -13.22
N THR A 100 -18.76 5.13 -13.27
CA THR A 100 -19.69 4.48 -14.21
C THR A 100 -19.26 4.63 -15.67
N SER A 101 -18.70 5.78 -16.06
CA SER A 101 -18.15 6.04 -17.39
C SER A 101 -16.97 5.15 -17.77
N THR A 102 -16.31 4.51 -16.80
CA THR A 102 -15.13 3.66 -17.03
C THR A 102 -15.44 2.17 -17.06
N VAL A 103 -16.72 1.76 -16.97
CA VAL A 103 -17.12 0.36 -17.10
C VAL A 103 -16.63 -0.22 -18.44
N GLY A 104 -15.96 -1.37 -18.39
CA GLY A 104 -15.31 -2.03 -19.51
C GLY A 104 -13.85 -1.61 -19.76
N ALA A 105 -13.37 -0.53 -19.16
CA ALA A 105 -11.96 -0.16 -19.21
C ALA A 105 -11.12 -1.05 -18.28
N ARG A 106 -9.83 -1.22 -18.57
CA ARG A 106 -8.90 -1.89 -17.65
C ARG A 106 -8.84 -1.11 -16.33
N LYS A 107 -8.90 -1.81 -15.20
CA LYS A 107 -8.89 -1.15 -13.88
C LYS A 107 -7.66 -0.28 -13.69
N VAL A 108 -6.48 -0.77 -14.08
CA VAL A 108 -5.23 -0.01 -13.96
C VAL A 108 -5.23 1.31 -14.74
N ASP A 109 -5.88 1.36 -15.91
CA ASP A 109 -5.98 2.57 -16.73
C ASP A 109 -6.97 3.56 -16.14
N SER A 110 -8.15 3.07 -15.72
CA SER A 110 -9.17 3.87 -15.02
C SER A 110 -8.60 4.49 -13.74
N ALA A 111 -7.91 3.68 -12.92
CA ALA A 111 -7.27 4.15 -11.70
C ALA A 111 -6.18 5.18 -12.01
N LYS A 112 -5.29 4.91 -12.98
CA LYS A 112 -4.23 5.85 -13.39
C LYS A 112 -4.79 7.21 -13.79
N ALA A 113 -5.81 7.23 -14.65
CA ALA A 113 -6.46 8.47 -15.07
C ALA A 113 -7.02 9.24 -13.86
N ARG A 114 -7.69 8.54 -12.94
CA ARG A 114 -8.25 9.13 -11.73
C ARG A 114 -7.18 9.73 -10.80
N LEU A 115 -6.07 9.01 -10.59
CA LEU A 115 -4.98 9.48 -9.73
C LEU A 115 -4.29 10.73 -10.31
N LEU A 116 -4.05 10.76 -11.62
CA LEU A 116 -3.41 11.91 -12.28
C LEU A 116 -4.35 13.12 -12.34
N ALA A 117 -5.67 12.91 -12.43
CA ALA A 117 -6.65 13.98 -12.28
C ALA A 117 -6.67 14.56 -10.86
N LEU A 118 -6.45 13.71 -9.84
CA LEU A 118 -6.35 14.13 -8.44
C LEU A 118 -5.04 14.87 -8.16
N ASN A 119 -3.92 14.35 -8.63
CA ASN A 119 -2.60 14.92 -8.44
C ASN A 119 -1.72 14.74 -9.70
N PRO A 120 -1.55 15.78 -10.53
CA PRO A 120 -0.76 15.66 -11.76
C PRO A 120 0.76 15.68 -11.53
N ALA A 121 1.23 15.96 -10.31
CA ALA A 121 2.66 16.06 -9.99
C ALA A 121 3.33 14.70 -9.73
N ILE A 122 2.57 13.60 -9.67
CA ILE A 122 3.09 12.26 -9.39
C ILE A 122 3.24 11.44 -10.68
N THR A 123 4.05 10.40 -10.61
CA THR A 123 4.16 9.39 -11.67
C THR A 123 3.27 8.19 -11.34
N VAL A 124 2.42 7.80 -12.28
CA VAL A 124 1.59 6.59 -12.14
C VAL A 124 1.88 5.58 -13.25
N GLU A 125 2.28 4.37 -12.85
CA GLU A 125 2.57 3.25 -13.73
C GLU A 125 1.43 2.21 -13.66
N ALA A 126 0.85 1.87 -14.81
CA ALA A 126 -0.20 0.88 -14.93
C ALA A 126 0.38 -0.45 -15.42
N TRP A 127 0.11 -1.52 -14.69
CA TRP A 127 0.56 -2.89 -14.98
C TRP A 127 -0.66 -3.79 -15.23
N PRO A 128 -1.17 -3.86 -16.47
CA PRO A 128 -2.35 -4.64 -16.82
C PRO A 128 -1.99 -6.13 -16.97
N LEU A 129 -1.56 -6.75 -15.88
CA LEU A 129 -1.07 -8.13 -15.87
C LEU A 129 -1.47 -8.86 -14.58
N ARG A 130 -1.65 -10.17 -14.72
CA ARG A 130 -1.79 -11.07 -13.59
C ARG A 130 -0.42 -11.41 -13.05
N LEU A 131 -0.21 -11.17 -11.76
CA LEU A 131 1.05 -11.50 -11.11
C LEU A 131 1.28 -13.01 -11.11
N ASN A 132 2.51 -13.39 -11.40
CA ASN A 132 2.97 -14.78 -11.40
C ASN A 132 4.44 -14.83 -10.96
N ALA A 133 4.97 -16.05 -10.79
CA ALA A 133 6.34 -16.25 -10.34
C ALA A 133 7.39 -15.58 -11.26
N GLN A 134 7.10 -15.45 -12.56
CA GLN A 134 8.02 -14.87 -13.54
C GLN A 134 8.05 -13.34 -13.50
N THR A 135 6.95 -12.69 -13.14
CA THR A 135 6.81 -11.23 -13.19
C THR A 135 6.99 -10.56 -11.83
N ILE A 136 6.61 -11.23 -10.74
CA ILE A 136 6.47 -10.62 -9.41
C ILE A 136 7.78 -10.01 -8.89
N GLU A 137 8.91 -10.70 -9.08
CA GLU A 137 10.20 -10.27 -8.52
C GLU A 137 10.70 -8.97 -9.14
N SER A 138 10.70 -8.95 -10.47
CA SER A 138 11.15 -7.78 -11.22
C SER A 138 10.27 -6.58 -10.90
N LEU A 139 8.95 -6.79 -10.74
CA LEU A 139 8.03 -5.70 -10.42
C LEU A 139 8.22 -5.19 -8.99
N VAL A 140 8.22 -6.07 -7.98
CA VAL A 140 8.36 -5.70 -6.57
C VAL A 140 9.69 -4.97 -6.30
N SER A 141 10.77 -5.38 -6.96
CA SER A 141 12.09 -4.76 -6.78
C SER A 141 12.14 -3.27 -7.17
N ARG A 142 11.24 -2.82 -8.06
CA ARG A 142 11.19 -1.45 -8.60
C ARG A 142 10.55 -0.42 -7.67
N TYR A 143 10.01 -0.84 -6.53
CA TYR A 143 9.30 0.04 -5.58
C TYR A 143 9.90 -0.08 -4.18
N ASP A 144 9.72 0.94 -3.35
CA ASP A 144 10.24 0.96 -1.98
C ASP A 144 9.38 0.13 -1.03
N LEU A 145 8.06 0.15 -1.26
CA LEU A 145 7.05 -0.52 -0.44
C LEU A 145 5.93 -1.12 -1.32
N VAL A 146 5.34 -2.21 -0.86
CA VAL A 146 4.22 -2.89 -1.53
C VAL A 146 2.97 -2.88 -0.64
N CYS A 147 1.83 -2.55 -1.25
CA CYS A 147 0.51 -2.67 -0.66
C CYS A 147 -0.22 -3.86 -1.29
N ASP A 148 -0.67 -4.81 -0.49
CA ASP A 148 -1.49 -5.92 -0.95
C ASP A 148 -2.96 -5.68 -0.59
N GLY A 149 -3.78 -5.49 -1.63
CA GLY A 149 -5.24 -5.35 -1.55
C GLY A 149 -5.98 -6.43 -2.35
N CYS A 150 -5.32 -7.55 -2.69
CA CYS A 150 -5.93 -8.64 -3.46
C CYS A 150 -6.97 -9.41 -2.65
N ASP A 151 -7.88 -10.10 -3.33
CA ASP A 151 -8.98 -10.84 -2.71
C ASP A 151 -8.79 -12.36 -2.70
N ASN A 152 -7.63 -12.86 -3.17
CA ASN A 152 -7.32 -14.28 -3.21
C ASN A 152 -5.97 -14.59 -2.55
N PHE A 153 -5.87 -15.76 -1.93
CA PHE A 153 -4.68 -16.20 -1.20
C PHE A 153 -3.47 -16.40 -2.09
N SER A 154 -3.65 -16.94 -3.30
CA SER A 154 -2.54 -17.25 -4.23
C SER A 154 -1.68 -16.02 -4.54
N THR A 155 -2.28 -14.87 -4.85
CA THR A 155 -1.56 -13.62 -5.10
C THR A 155 -0.89 -13.11 -3.82
N ARG A 156 -1.55 -13.23 -2.65
CA ARG A 156 -0.99 -12.79 -1.37
C ARG A 156 0.27 -13.57 -1.02
N TYR A 157 0.29 -14.88 -1.23
CA TYR A 157 1.48 -15.71 -1.03
C TYR A 157 2.61 -15.35 -1.99
N LEU A 158 2.31 -15.16 -3.28
CA LEU A 158 3.29 -14.71 -4.28
C LEU A 158 3.92 -13.36 -3.92
N VAL A 159 3.08 -12.37 -3.58
CA VAL A 159 3.54 -11.03 -3.19
C VAL A 159 4.37 -11.08 -1.91
N ASN A 160 3.94 -11.85 -0.90
CA ASN A 160 4.68 -12.04 0.33
C ASN A 160 6.07 -12.63 0.07
N ALA A 161 6.16 -13.73 -0.67
CA ALA A 161 7.42 -14.38 -0.97
C ALA A 161 8.38 -13.45 -1.72
N ALA A 162 7.88 -12.68 -2.69
CA ALA A 162 8.68 -11.70 -3.40
C ALA A 162 9.16 -10.56 -2.50
N CYS A 163 8.30 -10.03 -1.62
CA CYS A 163 8.67 -8.98 -0.67
C CYS A 163 9.70 -9.47 0.35
N VAL A 164 9.59 -10.70 0.85
CA VAL A 164 10.58 -11.32 1.74
C VAL A 164 11.95 -11.36 1.06
N ARG A 165 12.01 -11.88 -0.18
CA ARG A 165 13.26 -12.04 -0.93
C ARG A 165 13.89 -10.70 -1.32
N ALA A 166 13.07 -9.74 -1.72
CA ALA A 166 13.50 -8.38 -2.08
C ALA A 166 13.70 -7.46 -0.86
N ARG A 167 13.45 -7.94 0.37
CA ARG A 167 13.48 -7.16 1.61
C ARG A 167 12.62 -5.88 1.54
N LYS A 168 11.42 -5.99 0.97
CA LYS A 168 10.47 -4.89 0.80
C LYS A 168 9.37 -4.96 1.85
N THR A 169 9.00 -3.79 2.39
CA THR A 169 7.86 -3.67 3.31
C THR A 169 6.58 -4.02 2.58
N LEU A 170 5.84 -4.97 3.16
CA LEU A 170 4.54 -5.37 2.69
C LEU A 170 3.50 -4.89 3.72
N VAL A 171 2.63 -3.98 3.31
CA VAL A 171 1.44 -3.61 4.09
C VAL A 171 0.27 -4.34 3.47
N SER A 172 -0.30 -5.32 4.16
CA SER A 172 -1.37 -6.17 3.62
C SER A 172 -2.65 -5.98 4.42
N ALA A 173 -3.74 -5.71 3.70
CA ALA A 173 -5.07 -5.61 4.27
C ALA A 173 -5.98 -6.68 3.66
N ALA A 174 -6.97 -7.12 4.42
CA ALA A 174 -8.04 -8.00 3.96
C ALA A 174 -9.39 -7.50 4.48
N ALA A 175 -10.47 -7.77 3.75
CA ALA A 175 -11.82 -7.43 4.15
C ALA A 175 -12.79 -8.51 3.67
N GLN A 176 -13.70 -8.91 4.54
CA GLN A 176 -14.73 -9.92 4.26
C GLN A 176 -15.99 -9.59 5.05
N ARG A 177 -17.16 -9.60 4.39
CA ARG A 177 -18.46 -9.25 4.98
C ARG A 177 -18.44 -7.89 5.70
N PHE A 178 -18.36 -7.91 7.04
CA PHE A 178 -18.35 -6.75 7.94
C PHE A 178 -17.04 -6.64 8.74
N GLY A 179 -16.02 -7.40 8.37
CA GLY A 179 -14.76 -7.48 9.09
C GLY A 179 -13.56 -7.11 8.20
N GLY A 180 -12.49 -6.67 8.85
CA GLY A 180 -11.24 -6.35 8.18
C GLY A 180 -10.02 -6.67 9.01
N GLN A 181 -8.90 -6.86 8.34
CA GLN A 181 -7.61 -7.11 8.97
C GLN A 181 -6.50 -6.32 8.29
N LEU A 182 -5.49 -5.91 9.05
CA LEU A 182 -4.34 -5.16 8.57
C LEU A 182 -3.09 -5.54 9.36
N SER A 183 -1.99 -5.77 8.64
CA SER A 183 -0.67 -6.00 9.21
C SER A 183 0.40 -5.42 8.30
N THR A 184 1.55 -5.09 8.89
CA THR A 184 2.78 -4.77 8.16
C THR A 184 3.78 -5.90 8.35
N PHE A 185 4.44 -6.33 7.28
CA PHE A 185 5.40 -7.42 7.30
C PHE A 185 6.79 -6.92 6.93
N LYS A 186 7.75 -7.17 7.83
CA LYS A 186 9.17 -6.81 7.70
C LYS A 186 10.08 -7.93 8.21
N PRO A 187 10.10 -9.10 7.56
CA PRO A 187 10.84 -10.25 8.06
C PRO A 187 12.35 -10.02 8.19
N TRP A 188 12.96 -9.18 7.35
CA TRP A 188 14.39 -8.83 7.48
C TRP A 188 14.71 -7.93 8.70
N GLN A 189 13.68 -7.46 9.43
CA GLN A 189 13.81 -6.75 10.70
C GLN A 189 13.27 -7.59 11.88
N SER A 190 13.38 -8.92 11.80
CA SER A 190 12.92 -9.86 12.83
C SER A 190 11.39 -9.96 13.01
N GLY A 191 10.60 -9.44 12.06
CA GLY A 191 9.14 -9.58 12.06
C GLY A 191 8.66 -10.90 11.43
N PRO A 192 7.37 -11.25 11.59
CA PRO A 192 6.76 -12.34 10.82
C PRO A 192 6.62 -11.92 9.34
N CYS A 193 6.42 -12.92 8.48
CA CYS A 193 5.90 -12.71 7.12
C CYS A 193 4.41 -13.10 7.06
N TYR A 194 3.74 -12.86 5.93
CA TYR A 194 2.33 -13.23 5.77
C TYR A 194 2.11 -14.74 5.96
N HIS A 195 3.03 -15.57 5.46
CA HIS A 195 2.96 -17.02 5.59
C HIS A 195 3.10 -17.50 7.05
N CYS A 196 3.72 -16.72 7.95
CA CYS A 196 3.72 -17.05 9.40
C CYS A 196 2.32 -16.88 10.02
N LEU A 197 1.50 -15.96 9.47
CA LEU A 197 0.14 -15.71 9.94
C LEU A 197 -0.84 -16.69 9.31
N TYR A 198 -0.71 -16.91 8.01
CA TYR A 198 -1.53 -17.83 7.22
C TYR A 198 -0.62 -18.83 6.51
N PRO A 199 -0.28 -19.96 7.17
CA PRO A 199 0.45 -21.03 6.50
C PRO A 199 -0.37 -21.58 5.33
N GLU A 200 0.30 -21.92 4.22
CA GLU A 200 -0.36 -22.69 3.16
C GLU A 200 -0.69 -24.08 3.72
N ALA A 201 -1.98 -24.37 3.88
CA ALA A 201 -2.45 -25.73 4.13
C ALA A 201 -2.58 -26.44 2.79
N ASP A 202 -2.16 -27.71 2.73
CA ASP A 202 -2.25 -28.55 1.54
C ASP A 202 -3.70 -28.60 1.00
N GLY A 203 -4.02 -27.75 0.01
CA GLY A 203 -5.23 -27.82 -0.81
C GLY A 203 -6.51 -27.12 -0.30
N GLU A 204 -6.53 -26.48 0.88
CA GLU A 204 -7.78 -25.91 1.43
C GLU A 204 -7.96 -24.38 1.22
N ALA A 205 -6.89 -23.66 0.88
CA ALA A 205 -6.94 -22.19 0.78
C ALA A 205 -7.73 -21.67 -0.45
N ASP A 206 -7.92 -22.50 -1.48
CA ASP A 206 -8.60 -22.13 -2.73
C ASP A 206 -10.15 -22.13 -2.62
N GLY A 207 -10.72 -22.62 -1.51
CA GLY A 207 -12.17 -22.78 -1.34
C GLY A 207 -12.93 -21.57 -0.80
N LEU A 208 -12.23 -20.52 -0.34
CA LEU A 208 -12.85 -19.34 0.28
C LEU A 208 -12.62 -18.09 -0.58
N SER A 209 -13.01 -18.17 -1.85
CA SER A 209 -13.23 -16.97 -2.65
C SER A 209 -14.18 -16.03 -1.91
N CYS A 210 -13.75 -14.79 -1.64
CA CYS A 210 -14.61 -13.77 -1.04
C CYS A 210 -15.83 -13.40 -1.91
N SER A 211 -16.01 -14.01 -3.09
CA SER A 211 -17.11 -13.77 -4.01
C SER A 211 -18.48 -14.18 -3.48
N ASP A 212 -18.57 -15.21 -2.63
CA ASP A 212 -19.87 -15.84 -2.32
C ASP A 212 -20.55 -15.24 -1.07
N ALA A 213 -19.78 -14.52 -0.25
CA ALA A 213 -20.22 -14.02 1.05
C ALA A 213 -20.74 -12.57 1.04
N GLY A 214 -20.59 -11.85 -0.08
CA GLY A 214 -20.81 -10.42 -0.16
C GLY A 214 -19.82 -9.60 0.69
N ILE A 215 -19.74 -8.30 0.42
CA ILE A 215 -18.84 -7.38 1.13
C ILE A 215 -19.53 -6.03 1.33
N PHE A 216 -19.50 -5.52 2.56
CA PHE A 216 -20.02 -4.20 2.87
C PHE A 216 -18.99 -3.15 2.41
N GLY A 217 -19.29 -2.42 1.32
CA GLY A 217 -18.30 -1.59 0.61
C GLY A 217 -17.53 -0.60 1.50
N ALA A 218 -18.21 0.01 2.48
CA ALA A 218 -17.60 0.90 3.46
C ALA A 218 -16.45 0.24 4.25
N VAL A 219 -16.50 -1.09 4.46
CA VAL A 219 -15.43 -1.82 5.15
C VAL A 219 -14.14 -1.76 4.35
N THR A 220 -14.22 -1.96 3.04
CA THR A 220 -13.04 -1.86 2.17
C THR A 220 -12.47 -0.43 2.13
N GLY A 221 -13.34 0.58 2.20
CA GLY A 221 -12.94 1.98 2.35
C GLY A 221 -12.14 2.25 3.62
N VAL A 222 -12.65 1.81 4.78
CA VAL A 222 -11.94 1.96 6.06
C VAL A 222 -10.63 1.20 6.06
N MET A 223 -10.64 -0.08 5.67
CA MET A 223 -9.43 -0.92 5.71
C MET A 223 -8.35 -0.42 4.75
N GLY A 224 -8.72 0.01 3.55
CA GLY A 224 -7.75 0.58 2.61
C GLY A 224 -7.23 1.96 3.02
N THR A 225 -8.03 2.78 3.74
CA THR A 225 -7.55 4.04 4.32
C THR A 225 -6.57 3.78 5.48
N LEU A 226 -6.85 2.79 6.32
CA LEU A 226 -5.91 2.34 7.36
C LEU A 226 -4.62 1.77 6.75
N GLN A 227 -4.74 1.02 5.66
CA GLN A 227 -3.59 0.54 4.89
C GLN A 227 -2.74 1.69 4.35
N ALA A 228 -3.36 2.70 3.72
CA ALA A 228 -2.66 3.91 3.28
C ALA A 228 -1.96 4.63 4.44
N THR A 229 -2.59 4.67 5.61
CA THR A 229 -2.02 5.27 6.81
C THR A 229 -0.75 4.55 7.24
N GLU A 230 -0.74 3.21 7.26
CA GLU A 230 0.49 2.45 7.54
C GLU A 230 1.57 2.71 6.50
N VAL A 231 1.22 2.77 5.21
CA VAL A 231 2.19 3.08 4.15
C VAL A 231 2.86 4.43 4.36
N LEU A 232 2.08 5.48 4.65
CA LEU A 232 2.62 6.81 4.90
C LEU A 232 3.49 6.84 6.16
N LYS A 233 3.06 6.17 7.24
CA LYS A 233 3.90 6.03 8.45
C LYS A 233 5.20 5.30 8.16
N GLU A 234 5.17 4.27 7.32
CA GLU A 234 6.35 3.49 6.95
C GLU A 234 7.35 4.30 6.13
N VAL A 235 6.87 5.10 5.18
CA VAL A 235 7.72 6.02 4.40
C VAL A 235 8.32 7.11 5.29
N LEU A 236 7.54 7.64 6.24
CA LEU A 236 7.94 8.75 7.09
C LEU A 236 8.67 8.33 8.38
N GLY A 237 8.68 7.04 8.71
CA GLY A 237 9.20 6.54 9.99
C GLY A 237 8.39 7.02 11.21
N LEU A 238 7.06 7.15 11.07
CA LEU A 238 6.20 7.75 12.10
C LEU A 238 5.46 6.74 12.97
N GLY A 239 5.30 7.12 14.25
CA GLY A 239 4.50 6.40 15.23
C GLY A 239 4.98 4.97 15.45
N THR A 240 4.02 4.05 15.65
CA THR A 240 4.32 2.62 15.84
C THR A 240 3.84 1.82 14.63
N SER A 241 4.78 1.15 13.97
CA SER A 241 4.53 0.24 12.84
C SER A 241 3.66 -0.94 13.26
N LEU A 242 2.71 -1.38 12.41
CA LEU A 242 2.00 -2.66 12.61
C LEU A 242 2.88 -3.91 12.41
N ALA A 243 4.19 -3.76 12.17
CA ALA A 243 5.11 -4.89 12.15
C ALA A 243 5.01 -5.73 13.44
N GLY A 244 4.79 -7.04 13.28
CA GLY A 244 4.61 -7.97 14.40
C GLY A 244 3.25 -7.85 15.11
N ARG A 245 2.25 -7.22 14.49
CA ARG A 245 0.90 -7.05 15.06
C ARG A 245 -0.18 -7.24 13.98
N LEU A 246 -1.27 -7.91 14.34
CA LEU A 246 -2.48 -7.99 13.51
C LEU A 246 -3.54 -7.08 14.10
N MET A 247 -3.92 -6.05 13.36
CA MET A 247 -5.11 -5.27 13.67
C MET A 247 -6.32 -5.91 12.99
N MET A 248 -7.36 -6.17 13.76
CA MET A 248 -8.65 -6.66 13.30
C MET A 248 -9.72 -5.62 13.62
N TRP A 249 -10.67 -5.46 12.72
CA TRP A 249 -11.81 -4.57 12.90
C TRP A 249 -13.12 -5.30 12.61
N ASP A 250 -14.05 -5.19 13.55
CA ASP A 250 -15.44 -5.62 13.41
C ASP A 250 -16.31 -4.37 13.24
N ALA A 251 -16.86 -4.18 12.04
CA ALA A 251 -17.65 -3.00 11.70
C ALA A 251 -19.02 -2.98 12.39
N LEU A 252 -19.61 -4.13 12.73
CA LEU A 252 -20.92 -4.18 13.37
C LEU A 252 -20.86 -3.66 14.81
N SER A 253 -19.78 -4.01 15.52
CA SER A 253 -19.54 -3.52 16.89
C SER A 253 -18.62 -2.30 16.95
N SER A 254 -18.10 -1.83 15.80
CA SER A 254 -17.09 -0.78 15.70
C SER A 254 -15.86 -1.01 16.59
N ARG A 255 -15.46 -2.29 16.75
CA ARG A 255 -14.38 -2.69 17.66
C ARG A 255 -13.10 -2.98 16.91
N PHE A 256 -12.01 -2.36 17.37
CA PHE A 256 -10.65 -2.72 16.96
C PHE A 256 -10.03 -3.66 17.99
N THR A 257 -9.32 -4.67 17.51
CA THR A 257 -8.54 -5.59 18.35
C THR A 257 -7.18 -5.76 17.73
N THR A 258 -6.13 -5.68 18.54
CA THR A 258 -4.75 -5.90 18.08
C THR A 258 -4.14 -7.04 18.84
N ILE A 259 -3.61 -8.02 18.11
CA ILE A 259 -2.87 -9.15 18.70
C ILE A 259 -1.42 -9.13 18.24
N ALA A 260 -0.52 -9.63 19.08
CA ALA A 260 0.88 -9.81 18.71
C ALA A 260 1.02 -10.98 17.74
N LEU A 261 1.82 -10.78 16.69
CA LEU A 261 2.21 -11.82 15.74
C LEU A 261 3.69 -12.13 15.93
N ARG A 262 4.01 -13.42 16.04
CA ARG A 262 5.38 -13.88 16.18
C ARG A 262 5.86 -14.52 14.89
N PRO A 263 7.14 -14.37 14.52
CA PRO A 263 7.72 -15.17 13.46
C PRO A 263 7.59 -16.65 13.80
N ASP A 264 7.20 -17.46 12.82
CA ASP A 264 7.28 -18.91 12.92
C ASP A 264 8.73 -19.35 12.62
N PRO A 265 9.43 -20.01 13.58
CA PRO A 265 10.80 -20.50 13.37
C PRO A 265 10.92 -21.57 12.27
N ALA A 266 9.81 -22.21 11.87
CA ALA A 266 9.77 -23.21 10.82
C ALA A 266 9.25 -22.66 9.48
N CYS A 267 8.98 -21.35 9.37
CA CYS A 267 8.35 -20.79 8.18
C CYS A 267 9.21 -20.99 6.92
N PRO A 268 8.70 -21.69 5.88
CA PRO A 268 9.47 -22.01 4.69
C PRO A 268 9.80 -20.77 3.84
N VAL A 269 9.14 -19.64 4.10
CA VAL A 269 9.34 -18.41 3.33
C VAL A 269 10.38 -17.50 3.97
N CYS A 270 10.19 -17.11 5.24
CA CYS A 270 11.08 -16.14 5.89
C CYS A 270 12.23 -16.76 6.70
N GLN A 271 12.21 -18.08 6.95
CA GLN A 271 13.31 -18.81 7.59
C GLN A 271 14.14 -19.63 6.60
N ALA A 272 13.76 -19.65 5.32
CA ALA A 272 14.59 -20.26 4.28
C ALA A 272 15.99 -19.65 4.32
N LYS A 273 16.98 -20.49 4.67
CA LYS A 273 18.40 -20.13 4.57
C LYS A 273 18.66 -19.76 3.11
N GLN A 274 19.28 -18.60 2.87
CA GLN A 274 19.66 -18.18 1.52
C GLN A 274 20.44 -19.30 0.84
N GLY A 275 19.86 -19.92 -0.21
CA GLY A 275 20.54 -20.95 -1.01
C GLY A 275 19.78 -22.24 -1.35
N ALA A 276 18.51 -22.43 -0.98
CA ALA A 276 17.73 -23.55 -1.52
C ALA A 276 17.17 -23.19 -2.91
N PRO A 277 17.44 -23.98 -3.98
CA PRO A 277 16.86 -23.75 -5.29
C PRO A 277 15.35 -23.99 -5.27
N ALA A 278 14.65 -23.26 -6.16
CA ALA A 278 13.20 -23.19 -6.33
C ALA A 278 12.51 -24.55 -6.52
#